data_AF-R1C0I4-F1
#
_entry.id   AF-R1C0I4-F1
#
_cell.length_a   1.000
_cell.length_b   1.000
_cell.length_c   1.000
_cell.angle_alpha   90.00
_cell.angle_beta   90.00
_cell.angle_gamma   90.00
#
_symmetry.space_group_name_H-M   'P 1'
#
loop_
_entity.id
_entity.type
_entity.pdbx_description
1 polymer ?
#
loop_
_entity_poly.entity_id
_entity_poly.type
_entity_poly.pdbx_seq_one_letter_code
_entity_poly.pdbx_strand_id
1 'polypeptide(L)'
;MAKRTDTQACHHHPGTTRHGYWLLLILFLCGPLGTLLFFVLLPPDTHSTDETGPYELGTKIVHLALAGSSRRARYVLDEYTVWGTFLAGVRDRLQCGPIRTVTDSSGEAILAVADMVDHDHIVIHADWSGGLGEAQASDGGGSTLVRDRRSGSDGLLRLGNSTRRRHRARSLPKLIEQVDALQAQGSRRGVSPEGSPELTPVEPCGARHPTFRLAMVVPWVTDMPPWITYFVASARRSSYLADFLVFHEMIEPPEHLPDNVRFIDLGVGGLSQLIGLRLGDELGMPVRNASLLIRSLRFMLDKWPRLVAEYKPAFGTIFEQYLGDYSHWGYCDLDMVAGNLPLFIERTELAEHDIVTYSWGDVHRNARDILTLWKGCPHLGSELQKELLLKVAWVRRMESKGMKSYPKRFQSAEGCYSHAAAQMPGIRIKMAHKQFVGLSVPSEEVVYVIRGAVWQCPADAHVSVDELAKHSQQPCSASLPGVQEALGTRLPLRVSSEGCGKWMPVEYRMCASLPEPPERERDTVSFSIELEGGQFYAQRFRTTLRVLDNGCRQGAFFHMQEWKKLWDFSSHGVDPLELSPGTDPPSFLPSFTISTDGVALLT
;
A
#
# COMPACT_ATOMS: atom_id res chain seq x y z
N MET A 1 5.04 66.48 -41.98
CA MET A 1 6.09 65.99 -42.90
C MET A 1 6.68 64.73 -42.27
N ALA A 2 6.69 63.57 -42.95
CA ALA A 2 7.78 63.11 -43.82
C ALA A 2 9.13 63.00 -43.09
N LYS A 3 9.97 61.96 -43.19
CA LYS A 3 9.94 60.56 -43.69
C LYS A 3 11.45 60.23 -43.85
N ARG A 4 11.92 59.07 -43.34
CA ARG A 4 12.93 58.18 -44.00
C ARG A 4 14.38 58.71 -44.20
N THR A 5 15.45 57.92 -44.49
CA THR A 5 15.77 56.44 -44.54
C THR A 5 17.31 56.27 -44.55
N ASP A 6 17.93 55.09 -44.40
CA ASP A 6 17.41 53.72 -44.20
C ASP A 6 17.90 53.13 -42.84
N THR A 7 18.74 52.09 -42.62
CA THR A 7 19.39 51.05 -43.44
C THR A 7 19.26 49.65 -42.81
N GLN A 8 18.67 48.74 -43.59
CA GLN A 8 19.16 47.38 -43.94
C GLN A 8 20.43 46.81 -43.25
N ALA A 9 20.56 45.50 -42.95
CA ALA A 9 19.59 44.38 -43.04
C ALA A 9 20.07 43.09 -42.29
N CYS A 10 19.13 42.15 -42.10
CA CYS A 10 19.31 40.69 -41.93
C CYS A 10 20.23 40.10 -40.83
N HIS A 11 19.62 39.34 -39.89
CA HIS A 11 19.80 37.87 -39.82
C HIS A 11 18.69 37.21 -38.98
N HIS A 12 18.37 35.94 -39.25
CA HIS A 12 17.35 35.14 -38.55
C HIS A 12 17.97 34.13 -37.57
N HIS A 13 17.32 33.91 -36.42
CA HIS A 13 17.14 32.57 -35.84
C HIS A 13 15.84 32.54 -34.99
N PRO A 14 15.08 31.43 -34.93
CA PRO A 14 13.79 31.35 -34.23
C PRO A 14 13.86 30.52 -32.93
N GLY A 15 12.82 30.59 -32.09
CA GLY A 15 12.65 29.66 -30.95
C GLY A 15 11.75 30.17 -29.83
N THR A 16 10.45 30.40 -30.08
CA THR A 16 9.49 30.74 -29.01
C THR A 16 9.29 29.57 -28.05
N THR A 17 9.26 29.87 -26.75
CA THR A 17 9.18 28.89 -25.66
C THR A 17 7.80 28.20 -25.60
N ARG A 18 7.81 26.88 -25.42
CA ARG A 18 6.61 26.13 -25.03
C ARG A 18 6.42 26.22 -23.52
N HIS A 19 5.25 26.69 -23.09
CA HIS A 19 4.69 26.45 -21.76
C HIS A 19 3.27 25.90 -21.94
N GLY A 20 2.94 24.83 -21.23
CA GLY A 20 1.68 24.10 -21.36
C GLY A 20 1.83 22.61 -21.08
N TYR A 21 0.74 21.96 -20.67
CA TYR A 21 0.64 20.55 -20.25
C TYR A 21 1.30 20.20 -18.90
N TRP A 22 0.68 20.66 -17.82
CA TRP A 22 0.76 20.03 -16.48
C TRP A 22 -0.66 19.92 -15.90
N LEU A 23 -1.33 18.77 -16.12
CA LEU A 23 -2.64 18.45 -15.54
C LEU A 23 -3.01 16.96 -15.79
N LEU A 24 -3.87 16.41 -14.93
CA LEU A 24 -4.50 15.07 -15.00
C LEU A 24 -3.62 13.83 -14.80
N LEU A 25 -3.31 13.44 -13.55
CA LEU A 25 -2.94 12.04 -13.19
C LEU A 25 -2.90 11.73 -11.66
N ILE A 26 -4.02 11.31 -11.05
CA ILE A 26 -4.08 10.40 -9.86
C ILE A 26 -5.48 9.73 -9.83
N LEU A 27 -5.56 8.40 -9.82
CA LEU A 27 -6.65 7.63 -9.20
C LEU A 27 -6.23 6.15 -9.01
N PHE A 28 -6.05 5.71 -7.76
CA PHE A 28 -6.57 4.46 -7.14
C PHE A 28 -5.69 3.96 -5.98
N LEU A 29 -6.35 3.30 -5.02
CA LEU A 29 -5.81 2.70 -3.79
C LEU A 29 -5.39 3.73 -2.73
N CYS A 30 -5.95 3.56 -1.53
CA CYS A 30 -5.66 4.23 -0.25
C CYS A 30 -6.24 3.35 0.86
N GLY A 31 -5.81 3.48 2.12
CA GLY A 31 -6.54 2.90 3.25
C GLY A 31 -7.92 3.55 3.41
N PRO A 32 -8.93 2.86 3.98
CA PRO A 32 -10.29 3.39 4.16
C PRO A 32 -10.37 4.85 4.61
N LEU A 33 -9.70 5.19 5.72
CA LEU A 33 -9.71 6.56 6.25
C LEU A 33 -8.66 7.48 5.62
N GLY A 34 -7.73 6.93 4.84
CA GLY A 34 -6.54 7.62 4.35
C GLY A 34 -6.71 8.51 3.13
N THR A 35 -7.90 8.58 2.52
CA THR A 35 -8.10 9.18 1.18
C THR A 35 -8.45 10.68 1.20
N LEU A 36 -8.18 11.41 2.29
CA LEU A 36 -8.67 12.79 2.48
C LEU A 36 -7.68 13.89 2.06
N LEU A 37 -6.50 13.54 1.52
CA LEU A 37 -5.35 14.47 1.47
C LEU A 37 -4.54 14.40 0.15
N PHE A 38 -5.15 14.78 -0.97
CA PHE A 38 -4.45 15.10 -2.22
C PHE A 38 -5.12 16.28 -2.95
N PHE A 39 -4.29 17.10 -3.62
CA PHE A 39 -4.62 18.30 -4.40
C PHE A 39 -5.13 19.55 -3.66
N VAL A 40 -4.18 20.39 -3.23
CA VAL A 40 -4.27 21.85 -3.36
C VAL A 40 -2.99 22.32 -4.05
N LEU A 41 -3.07 22.71 -5.34
CA LEU A 41 -2.12 23.59 -6.07
C LEU A 41 -2.47 23.68 -7.58
N LEU A 42 -3.64 24.24 -7.89
CA LEU A 42 -3.94 24.81 -9.23
C LEU A 42 -4.78 26.08 -9.03
N PRO A 43 -4.52 27.16 -9.79
CA PRO A 43 -5.29 28.40 -9.68
C PRO A 43 -6.71 28.26 -10.28
N PRO A 44 -7.68 29.07 -9.84
CA PRO A 44 -9.02 29.07 -10.41
C PRO A 44 -9.08 29.84 -11.74
N ASP A 45 -9.27 29.14 -12.85
CA ASP A 45 -9.56 29.79 -14.13
C ASP A 45 -10.96 30.42 -14.13
N THR A 46 -11.03 31.67 -14.61
CA THR A 46 -12.25 32.49 -14.59
C THR A 46 -12.96 32.50 -15.95
N HIS A 47 -14.29 32.45 -15.92
CA HIS A 47 -15.21 32.69 -17.04
C HIS A 47 -15.27 31.66 -18.19
N SER A 48 -16.28 30.80 -18.12
CA SER A 48 -17.28 30.73 -19.20
C SER A 48 -18.68 30.58 -18.57
N THR A 49 -19.72 31.02 -19.28
CA THR A 49 -21.11 31.01 -18.79
C THR A 49 -21.91 29.84 -19.36
N ASP A 50 -22.78 29.31 -18.50
CA ASP A 50 -24.06 28.64 -18.77
C ASP A 50 -24.45 28.38 -20.25
N GLU A 51 -24.53 27.09 -20.63
CA GLU A 51 -25.56 26.60 -21.56
C GLU A 51 -25.75 25.07 -21.44
N THR A 52 -26.99 24.58 -21.54
CA THR A 52 -27.34 23.16 -21.35
C THR A 52 -27.34 22.38 -22.67
N GLY A 53 -26.37 21.48 -22.86
CA GLY A 53 -26.23 20.62 -24.05
C GLY A 53 -25.98 19.13 -23.75
N PRO A 54 -26.15 18.22 -24.74
CA PRO A 54 -26.16 16.77 -24.50
C PRO A 54 -24.77 16.11 -24.58
N TYR A 55 -24.64 14.96 -23.88
CA TYR A 55 -23.57 13.95 -23.93
C TYR A 55 -22.48 14.11 -25.01
N GLU A 56 -21.27 14.51 -24.60
CA GLU A 56 -20.10 14.48 -25.47
C GLU A 56 -19.56 13.05 -25.67
N LEU A 57 -19.01 12.79 -26.86
CA LEU A 57 -18.60 11.47 -27.34
C LEU A 57 -17.20 11.08 -26.82
N GLY A 58 -17.06 9.84 -26.37
CA GLY A 58 -15.81 9.34 -25.79
C GLY A 58 -14.76 8.92 -26.82
N THR A 59 -13.75 9.76 -27.05
CA THR A 59 -12.47 9.32 -27.64
C THR A 59 -11.57 8.71 -26.56
N LYS A 60 -10.65 7.82 -26.96
CA LYS A 60 -9.64 7.20 -26.10
C LYS A 60 -8.23 7.41 -26.67
N ILE A 61 -7.20 7.34 -25.85
CA ILE A 61 -5.79 7.40 -26.26
C ILE A 61 -5.07 6.15 -25.73
N VAL A 62 -4.39 5.38 -26.58
CA VAL A 62 -3.61 4.20 -26.16
C VAL A 62 -2.11 4.38 -26.45
N HIS A 63 -1.28 3.81 -25.59
CA HIS A 63 0.18 3.91 -25.60
C HIS A 63 0.78 2.67 -26.25
N LEU A 64 1.25 2.81 -27.49
CA LEU A 64 1.80 1.72 -28.29
C LEU A 64 3.30 1.51 -28.03
N ALA A 65 3.72 0.25 -27.92
CA ALA A 65 5.11 -0.16 -27.80
C ALA A 65 5.46 -1.29 -28.77
N LEU A 66 6.48 -1.12 -29.61
CA LEU A 66 6.97 -2.23 -30.44
C LEU A 66 7.87 -3.15 -29.61
N ALA A 67 7.47 -4.42 -29.47
CA ALA A 67 8.20 -5.44 -28.72
C ALA A 67 9.66 -5.58 -29.18
N GLY A 68 10.57 -5.84 -28.24
CA GLY A 68 12.01 -5.95 -28.53
C GLY A 68 12.68 -4.65 -29.00
N SER A 69 12.05 -3.49 -28.83
CA SER A 69 12.60 -2.20 -29.25
C SER A 69 12.26 -1.05 -28.30
N SER A 70 12.94 0.08 -28.46
CA SER A 70 12.65 1.36 -27.80
C SER A 70 11.52 2.17 -28.46
N ARG A 71 10.95 1.74 -29.60
CA ARG A 71 9.94 2.52 -30.31
C ARG A 71 8.62 2.58 -29.54
N ARG A 72 8.13 3.79 -29.30
CA ARG A 72 6.84 4.07 -28.62
C ARG A 72 6.05 5.09 -29.42
N ALA A 73 4.72 5.01 -29.39
CA ALA A 73 3.82 5.97 -30.01
C ALA A 73 2.52 6.12 -29.19
N ARG A 74 1.72 7.16 -29.46
CA ARG A 74 0.33 7.26 -28.98
C ARG A 74 -0.64 7.12 -30.14
N TYR A 75 -1.77 6.48 -29.89
CA TYR A 75 -2.82 6.26 -30.88
C TYR A 75 -4.17 6.71 -30.31
N VAL A 76 -4.85 7.63 -30.99
CA VAL A 76 -6.21 8.05 -30.62
C VAL A 76 -7.21 7.10 -31.28
N LEU A 77 -8.10 6.51 -30.47
CA LEU A 77 -9.26 5.71 -30.89
C LEU A 77 -10.51 6.60 -30.80
N ASP A 78 -11.29 6.64 -31.87
CA ASP A 78 -12.67 7.14 -31.84
C ASP A 78 -13.66 5.96 -31.77
N GLU A 79 -14.95 6.26 -31.55
CA GLU A 79 -16.01 5.25 -31.47
C GLU A 79 -16.25 4.48 -32.80
N TYR A 80 -15.68 4.96 -33.91
CA TYR A 80 -15.75 4.35 -35.24
C TYR A 80 -14.50 3.52 -35.58
N THR A 81 -13.48 3.50 -34.71
CA THR A 81 -12.19 2.86 -34.96
C THR A 81 -12.32 1.34 -34.90
N VAL A 82 -12.47 0.70 -36.06
CA VAL A 82 -12.47 -0.76 -36.20
C VAL A 82 -11.05 -1.35 -36.21
N TRP A 83 -10.94 -2.62 -35.83
CA TRP A 83 -9.66 -3.32 -35.62
C TRP A 83 -8.68 -3.25 -36.80
N GLY A 84 -9.19 -3.39 -38.04
CA GLY A 84 -8.35 -3.28 -39.24
C GLY A 84 -7.73 -1.89 -39.42
N THR A 85 -8.49 -0.83 -39.14
CA THR A 85 -8.02 0.56 -39.20
C THR A 85 -6.98 0.83 -38.11
N PHE A 86 -7.24 0.34 -36.88
CA PHE A 86 -6.27 0.39 -35.79
C PHE A 86 -4.94 -0.29 -36.18
N LEU A 87 -4.97 -1.56 -36.58
CA LEU A 87 -3.75 -2.29 -36.96
C LEU A 87 -2.98 -1.62 -38.10
N ALA A 88 -3.67 -1.04 -39.09
CA ALA A 88 -3.04 -0.31 -40.18
C ALA A 88 -2.28 0.94 -39.67
N GLY A 89 -2.93 1.79 -38.85
CA GLY A 89 -2.30 2.99 -38.31
C GLY A 89 -1.27 2.72 -37.21
N VAL A 90 -1.34 1.57 -36.51
CA VAL A 90 -0.28 1.10 -35.61
C VAL A 90 1.00 0.82 -36.37
N ARG A 91 0.90 0.12 -37.52
CA ARG A 91 2.06 -0.19 -38.37
C ARG A 91 2.73 1.05 -38.93
N ASP A 92 1.93 2.06 -39.28
CA ASP A 92 2.42 3.38 -39.71
C ASP A 92 3.13 4.10 -38.54
N ARG A 93 2.46 4.27 -37.40
CA ARG A 93 3.00 5.00 -36.23
C ARG A 93 4.21 4.36 -35.56
N LEU A 94 4.38 3.03 -35.62
CA LEU A 94 5.56 2.31 -35.12
C LEU A 94 6.58 1.96 -36.22
N GLN A 95 6.24 2.21 -37.49
CA GLN A 95 7.04 1.87 -38.68
C GLN A 95 7.48 0.39 -38.71
N CYS A 96 6.53 -0.53 -38.55
CA CYS A 96 6.79 -1.98 -38.41
C CYS A 96 6.13 -2.86 -39.50
N GLY A 97 6.63 -4.10 -39.62
CA GLY A 97 6.12 -5.10 -40.55
C GLY A 97 4.72 -5.61 -40.20
N PRO A 98 4.29 -6.74 -40.79
CA PRO A 98 3.07 -7.42 -40.37
C PRO A 98 2.99 -7.62 -38.85
N ILE A 99 1.89 -7.21 -38.23
CA ILE A 99 1.62 -7.47 -36.81
C ILE A 99 1.19 -8.93 -36.68
N ARG A 100 1.88 -9.68 -35.82
CA ARG A 100 1.54 -11.07 -35.48
C ARG A 100 0.53 -11.13 -34.34
N THR A 101 0.79 -10.38 -33.27
CA THR A 101 -0.09 -10.26 -32.10
C THR A 101 -0.04 -8.85 -31.51
N VAL A 102 -1.13 -8.49 -30.83
CA VAL A 102 -1.26 -7.31 -29.98
C VAL A 102 -1.51 -7.84 -28.57
N THR A 103 -0.75 -7.37 -27.59
CA THR A 103 -0.96 -7.70 -26.17
C THR A 103 -1.07 -6.45 -25.33
N ASP A 104 -1.59 -6.57 -24.12
CA ASP A 104 -1.38 -5.54 -23.09
C ASP A 104 0.04 -5.65 -22.49
N SER A 105 0.30 -4.88 -21.43
CA SER A 105 1.55 -4.91 -20.66
C SER A 105 1.72 -6.14 -19.76
N SER A 106 0.66 -6.94 -19.54
CA SER A 106 0.72 -8.23 -18.83
C SER A 106 1.00 -9.43 -19.76
N GLY A 107 0.86 -9.22 -21.07
CA GLY A 107 1.05 -10.25 -22.10
C GLY A 107 -0.25 -10.91 -22.57
N GLU A 108 -1.41 -10.51 -22.03
CA GLU A 108 -2.72 -10.98 -22.49
C GLU A 108 -3.05 -10.41 -23.88
N ALA A 109 -3.64 -11.25 -24.75
CA ALA A 109 -3.85 -10.91 -26.16
C ALA A 109 -5.09 -10.03 -26.36
N ILE A 110 -4.91 -8.84 -26.95
CA ILE A 110 -5.99 -7.92 -27.31
C ILE A 110 -6.46 -8.25 -28.73
N LEU A 111 -7.77 -8.39 -28.94
CA LEU A 111 -8.34 -8.90 -30.20
C LEU A 111 -9.34 -7.94 -30.87
N ALA A 112 -9.88 -6.96 -30.13
CA ALA A 112 -10.76 -5.91 -30.65
C ALA A 112 -10.48 -4.55 -29.98
N VAL A 113 -10.87 -3.46 -30.65
CA VAL A 113 -10.76 -2.08 -30.10
C VAL A 113 -11.70 -1.87 -28.90
N ALA A 114 -12.74 -2.69 -28.79
CA ALA A 114 -13.63 -2.72 -27.63
C ALA A 114 -12.95 -3.24 -26.35
N ASP A 115 -11.88 -4.03 -26.48
CA ASP A 115 -11.11 -4.58 -25.35
C ASP A 115 -10.17 -3.51 -24.75
N MET A 116 -9.84 -2.46 -25.52
CA MET A 116 -8.92 -1.39 -25.12
C MET A 116 -9.62 -0.34 -24.25
N VAL A 117 -9.02 -0.01 -23.12
CA VAL A 117 -9.40 1.10 -22.23
C VAL A 117 -8.62 2.36 -22.61
N ASP A 118 -9.09 3.51 -22.15
CA ASP A 118 -8.35 4.76 -22.27
C ASP A 118 -7.04 4.71 -21.44
N HIS A 119 -5.96 5.21 -22.03
CA HIS A 119 -4.58 5.15 -21.55
C HIS A 119 -3.93 3.75 -21.42
N ASP A 120 -4.50 2.71 -22.07
CA ASP A 120 -3.89 1.37 -22.10
C ASP A 120 -2.47 1.33 -22.70
N HIS A 121 -1.60 0.52 -22.10
CA HIS A 121 -0.25 0.22 -22.59
C HIS A 121 -0.25 -1.07 -23.42
N ILE A 122 -0.09 -0.90 -24.74
CA ILE A 122 -0.31 -1.95 -25.74
C ILE A 122 1.01 -2.31 -26.41
N VAL A 123 1.42 -3.57 -26.25
CA VAL A 123 2.63 -4.15 -26.84
C VAL A 123 2.30 -4.80 -28.18
N ILE A 124 3.01 -4.37 -29.21
CA ILE A 124 2.85 -4.78 -30.60
C ILE A 124 3.99 -5.73 -30.95
N HIS A 125 3.64 -6.97 -31.30
CA HIS A 125 4.59 -7.99 -31.74
C HIS A 125 4.48 -8.11 -33.26
N ALA A 126 5.47 -7.59 -33.98
CA ALA A 126 5.45 -7.49 -35.44
C ALA A 126 6.74 -8.02 -36.07
N ASP A 127 6.66 -8.43 -37.33
CA ASP A 127 7.81 -8.86 -38.12
C ASP A 127 8.78 -7.68 -38.38
N TRP A 128 10.08 -7.98 -38.30
CA TRP A 128 11.14 -6.98 -38.40
C TRP A 128 11.36 -6.50 -39.84
N SER A 129 10.81 -5.34 -40.18
CA SER A 129 11.10 -4.60 -41.41
C SER A 129 12.41 -3.80 -41.25
N GLY A 130 13.54 -4.46 -41.51
CA GLY A 130 14.88 -3.88 -41.31
C GLY A 130 15.25 -2.77 -42.30
N GLY A 131 16.09 -1.82 -41.84
CA GLY A 131 16.48 -0.63 -42.61
C GLY A 131 17.74 0.09 -42.13
N LEU A 132 18.90 -0.60 -42.22
CA LEU A 132 20.29 -0.09 -42.25
C LEU A 132 20.84 0.78 -41.09
N GLY A 133 22.02 0.38 -40.58
CA GLY A 133 22.84 1.11 -39.59
C GLY A 133 22.72 0.54 -38.16
N GLU A 134 23.78 0.16 -37.44
CA GLU A 134 25.24 0.16 -37.73
C GLU A 134 25.88 -1.23 -37.46
N ALA A 135 27.22 -1.29 -37.35
CA ALA A 135 28.03 -2.46 -37.69
C ALA A 135 28.34 -3.46 -36.55
N GLN A 136 28.35 -4.74 -36.96
CA GLN A 136 29.36 -5.79 -36.67
C GLN A 136 29.93 -5.98 -35.25
N ALA A 137 29.74 -7.20 -34.74
CA ALA A 137 30.87 -8.08 -34.42
C ALA A 137 30.52 -9.56 -34.71
N SER A 138 31.30 -10.22 -35.56
CA SER A 138 31.42 -11.69 -35.65
C SER A 138 32.57 -12.14 -34.71
N ASP A 139 32.84 -13.42 -34.42
CA ASP A 139 32.48 -14.69 -35.06
C ASP A 139 32.67 -15.85 -34.03
N GLY A 140 32.48 -17.12 -34.41
CA GLY A 140 33.35 -18.18 -33.88
C GLY A 140 32.78 -19.40 -33.12
N GLY A 141 31.78 -20.09 -33.69
CA GLY A 141 31.53 -21.52 -33.40
C GLY A 141 30.92 -21.90 -32.03
N GLY A 142 30.52 -23.17 -31.81
CA GLY A 142 30.55 -24.32 -32.72
C GLY A 142 29.65 -25.48 -32.26
N SER A 143 29.27 -26.35 -33.20
CA SER A 143 28.30 -27.44 -33.00
C SER A 143 28.76 -28.53 -32.03
N THR A 144 27.84 -29.04 -31.19
CA THR A 144 27.48 -30.48 -31.27
C THR A 144 26.09 -30.78 -30.70
N LEU A 145 25.39 -31.72 -31.34
CA LEU A 145 24.20 -32.39 -30.82
C LEU A 145 24.62 -33.70 -30.14
N VAL A 146 24.15 -33.96 -28.92
CA VAL A 146 24.07 -35.31 -28.36
C VAL A 146 22.68 -35.52 -27.75
N ARG A 147 21.92 -36.47 -28.30
CA ARG A 147 20.83 -37.15 -27.58
C ARG A 147 21.45 -38.30 -26.79
N ASP A 148 20.90 -38.60 -25.61
CA ASP A 148 20.54 -39.99 -25.34
C ASP A 148 19.31 -40.11 -24.42
N ARG A 149 18.78 -41.32 -24.31
CA ARG A 149 17.64 -41.75 -23.47
C ARG A 149 18.09 -42.85 -22.52
N ARG A 150 17.60 -42.83 -21.28
CA ARG A 150 17.09 -43.97 -20.45
C ARG A 150 16.67 -43.37 -19.08
N SER A 151 15.55 -43.68 -18.42
CA SER A 151 14.57 -44.79 -18.36
C SER A 151 14.86 -45.87 -17.31
N GLY A 152 13.98 -45.97 -16.30
CA GLY A 152 13.95 -47.00 -15.26
C GLY A 152 14.65 -46.59 -13.94
N SER A 153 14.23 -47.06 -12.77
CA SER A 153 13.03 -47.86 -12.42
C SER A 153 12.82 -47.94 -10.89
N ASP A 154 11.59 -48.21 -10.47
CA ASP A 154 11.06 -48.65 -9.15
C ASP A 154 11.99 -48.81 -7.92
N GLY A 155 11.51 -48.30 -6.78
CA GLY A 155 12.00 -48.62 -5.44
C GLY A 155 10.86 -48.63 -4.41
N LEU A 156 10.58 -49.78 -3.79
CA LEU A 156 9.36 -50.01 -3.00
C LEU A 156 9.47 -49.60 -1.51
N LEU A 157 8.36 -49.08 -0.97
CA LEU A 157 7.85 -49.21 0.41
C LEU A 157 8.82 -49.59 1.56
N ARG A 158 8.84 -48.76 2.61
CA ARG A 158 8.91 -49.27 4.00
C ARG A 158 8.05 -48.45 4.97
N LEU A 159 7.21 -49.15 5.74
CA LEU A 159 6.42 -48.61 6.85
C LEU A 159 7.27 -48.55 8.13
N GLY A 160 7.08 -47.51 8.94
CA GLY A 160 7.74 -47.33 10.24
C GLY A 160 6.82 -46.71 11.29
N ASN A 161 6.12 -47.54 12.06
CA ASN A 161 5.33 -47.08 13.21
C ASN A 161 6.22 -46.75 14.41
N SER A 162 6.01 -45.61 15.08
CA SER A 162 6.21 -45.55 16.54
C SER A 162 5.35 -44.50 17.27
N THR A 163 4.82 -44.94 18.42
CA THR A 163 4.46 -44.14 19.62
C THR A 163 3.75 -42.78 19.48
N ARG A 164 2.42 -42.82 19.63
CA ARG A 164 1.65 -41.75 20.27
C ARG A 164 2.23 -41.41 21.65
N ARG A 165 2.37 -40.12 22.00
CA ARG A 165 2.28 -39.65 23.40
C ARG A 165 1.08 -38.74 23.57
N ARG A 166 0.23 -39.05 24.56
CA ARG A 166 -0.87 -38.19 25.01
C ARG A 166 -0.33 -37.26 26.09
N HIS A 167 -0.55 -35.96 25.97
CA HIS A 167 -0.66 -35.10 27.15
C HIS A 167 -2.12 -34.70 27.35
N ARG A 168 -2.60 -34.88 28.59
CA ARG A 168 -3.95 -34.48 29.01
C ARG A 168 -3.90 -33.02 29.43
N ALA A 169 -4.98 -32.29 29.17
CA ALA A 169 -5.25 -31.02 29.83
C ALA A 169 -5.26 -31.19 31.36
N ARG A 170 -4.81 -30.16 32.07
CA ARG A 170 -5.11 -29.93 33.49
C ARG A 170 -5.58 -28.49 33.67
N SER A 171 -6.50 -28.32 34.60
CA SER A 171 -7.26 -27.09 34.83
C SER A 171 -6.54 -26.11 35.75
N LEU A 172 -6.79 -24.81 35.53
CA LEU A 172 -6.71 -23.77 36.57
C LEU A 172 -7.60 -24.16 37.78
N PRO A 173 -7.32 -23.68 39.01
CA PRO A 173 -7.79 -22.34 39.38
C PRO A 173 -6.88 -21.57 40.36
N LYS A 174 -7.34 -20.35 40.72
CA LYS A 174 -6.86 -19.43 41.78
C LYS A 174 -5.64 -18.55 41.45
N LEU A 175 -5.93 -17.35 40.94
CA LEU A 175 -5.32 -16.12 41.49
C LEU A 175 -6.33 -14.96 41.36
N ILE A 176 -7.05 -14.68 42.45
CA ILE A 176 -7.85 -13.47 42.70
C ILE A 176 -7.54 -13.10 44.16
N GLU A 177 -7.43 -11.80 44.45
CA GLU A 177 -6.81 -11.17 45.64
C GLU A 177 -5.33 -10.79 45.48
N GLN A 178 -5.07 -9.59 44.91
CA GLN A 178 -4.00 -8.62 45.25
C GLN A 178 -3.86 -7.54 44.15
N VAL A 179 -4.72 -6.51 44.20
CA VAL A 179 -4.59 -5.28 43.37
C VAL A 179 -4.86 -4.01 44.21
N ASP A 180 -5.72 -4.08 45.23
CA ASP A 180 -6.11 -2.93 46.08
C ASP A 180 -5.06 -2.53 47.13
N ALA A 181 -3.86 -2.13 46.70
CA ALA A 181 -2.91 -1.42 47.55
C ALA A 181 -1.81 -0.67 46.75
N LEU A 182 -2.10 0.52 46.19
CA LEU A 182 -1.10 1.59 45.95
C LEU A 182 -1.70 2.96 45.49
N GLN A 183 -2.81 3.40 46.08
CA GLN A 183 -3.34 4.78 45.93
C GLN A 183 -3.42 5.52 47.27
N ALA A 184 -2.30 5.69 47.99
CA ALA A 184 -2.27 6.44 49.25
C ALA A 184 -0.89 6.99 49.65
N GLN A 185 -0.42 8.05 48.99
CA GLN A 185 0.32 9.17 49.60
C GLN A 185 0.64 10.24 48.56
N GLY A 186 0.66 11.52 48.95
CA GLY A 186 0.86 12.62 48.01
C GLY A 186 1.59 13.82 48.58
N SER A 187 2.16 14.60 47.67
CA SER A 187 2.54 16.02 47.78
C SER A 187 3.35 16.48 48.99
N ARG A 188 4.60 16.90 48.73
CA ARG A 188 5.17 18.15 49.26
C ARG A 188 6.06 18.80 48.19
N ARG A 189 5.92 20.11 48.00
CA ARG A 189 6.74 20.91 47.07
C ARG A 189 8.02 21.41 47.75
N GLY A 190 9.09 21.51 46.96
CA GLY A 190 10.23 22.40 47.21
C GLY A 190 10.60 23.07 45.88
N VAL A 191 11.10 24.32 45.91
CA VAL A 191 11.40 25.10 44.70
C VAL A 191 12.73 25.81 44.87
N SER A 192 13.67 25.56 43.96
CA SER A 192 14.85 26.39 43.65
C SER A 192 15.46 25.97 42.30
N PRO A 193 16.26 26.82 41.64
CA PRO A 193 16.07 27.05 40.20
C PRO A 193 17.15 26.48 39.27
N GLU A 194 16.82 26.53 37.97
CA GLU A 194 17.73 26.63 36.81
C GLU A 194 18.94 25.67 36.76
N GLY A 195 18.66 24.46 36.25
CA GLY A 195 19.64 23.63 35.56
C GLY A 195 19.12 23.26 34.17
N SER A 196 20.02 23.09 33.20
CA SER A 196 19.69 22.55 31.87
C SER A 196 18.97 21.20 32.00
N PRO A 197 18.04 20.84 31.09
CA PRO A 197 17.45 19.50 31.07
C PRO A 197 18.50 18.47 30.61
N GLU A 198 19.32 18.01 31.55
CA GLU A 198 20.21 16.88 31.38
C GLU A 198 19.37 15.64 31.06
N LEU A 199 19.61 15.03 29.89
CA LEU A 199 18.80 13.92 29.39
C LEU A 199 18.98 12.71 30.30
N THR A 200 17.99 12.48 31.17
CA THR A 200 17.91 11.31 32.04
C THR A 200 18.12 10.04 31.20
N PRO A 201 19.06 9.14 31.57
CA PRO A 201 19.32 7.93 30.81
C PRO A 201 18.05 7.14 30.56
N VAL A 202 17.70 6.97 29.28
CA VAL A 202 16.52 6.20 28.87
C VAL A 202 16.79 4.74 29.19
N GLU A 203 16.03 4.17 30.13
CA GLU A 203 16.10 2.73 30.39
C GLU A 203 15.81 1.95 29.10
N PRO A 204 16.58 0.89 28.79
CA PRO A 204 16.34 0.10 27.60
C PRO A 204 14.95 -0.55 27.68
N CYS A 205 14.21 -0.47 26.58
CA CYS A 205 12.88 -1.08 26.47
C CYS A 205 12.91 -2.57 26.86
N GLY A 206 11.94 -2.99 27.68
CA GLY A 206 11.59 -4.41 27.79
C GLY A 206 11.07 -4.96 26.44
N ALA A 207 10.92 -6.27 26.33
CA ALA A 207 10.57 -6.93 25.06
C ALA A 207 9.24 -6.46 24.42
N ARG A 208 8.31 -5.88 25.21
CA ARG A 208 7.04 -5.32 24.75
C ARG A 208 6.70 -4.05 25.54
N HIS A 209 6.02 -3.11 24.89
CA HIS A 209 5.49 -1.92 25.53
C HIS A 209 4.37 -2.29 26.55
N PRO A 210 4.35 -1.71 27.77
CA PRO A 210 3.53 -2.22 28.88
C PRO A 210 2.02 -1.95 28.78
N THR A 211 1.58 -0.93 28.02
CA THR A 211 0.15 -0.58 27.86
C THR A 211 -0.40 -0.97 26.49
N PHE A 212 0.27 -0.51 25.43
CA PHE A 212 -0.16 -0.72 24.05
C PHE A 212 0.52 -1.90 23.35
N ARG A 213 -0.28 -2.67 22.61
CA ARG A 213 0.18 -3.65 21.61
C ARG A 213 -0.73 -3.59 20.39
N LEU A 214 -0.14 -3.49 19.21
CA LEU A 214 -0.83 -3.46 17.92
C LEU A 214 -0.77 -4.83 17.25
N ALA A 215 -1.88 -5.29 16.67
CA ALA A 215 -1.93 -6.45 15.77
C ALA A 215 -2.26 -6.00 14.34
N MET A 216 -1.26 -6.03 13.46
CA MET A 216 -1.44 -5.75 12.03
C MET A 216 -1.87 -7.04 11.32
N VAL A 217 -3.15 -7.12 10.97
CA VAL A 217 -3.81 -8.31 10.40
C VAL A 217 -3.65 -8.31 8.89
N VAL A 218 -3.06 -9.38 8.35
CA VAL A 218 -2.73 -9.50 6.92
C VAL A 218 -3.15 -10.88 6.37
N PRO A 219 -4.37 -11.02 5.85
CA PRO A 219 -4.81 -12.26 5.21
C PRO A 219 -4.31 -12.37 3.76
N TRP A 220 -3.72 -13.52 3.40
CA TRP A 220 -3.07 -13.75 2.11
C TRP A 220 -3.36 -15.17 1.59
N VAL A 221 -3.80 -15.28 0.33
CA VAL A 221 -4.27 -16.56 -0.28
C VAL A 221 -3.71 -16.82 -1.68
N THR A 222 -2.53 -16.27 -1.97
CA THR A 222 -1.71 -16.59 -3.16
C THR A 222 -0.30 -16.94 -2.72
N ASP A 223 0.56 -17.33 -3.66
CA ASP A 223 2.00 -17.39 -3.42
C ASP A 223 2.52 -16.08 -2.80
N MET A 224 3.57 -16.16 -1.99
CA MET A 224 4.17 -14.99 -1.35
C MET A 224 4.91 -14.12 -2.38
N PRO A 225 4.88 -12.79 -2.24
CA PRO A 225 5.62 -11.92 -3.15
C PRO A 225 7.14 -12.09 -2.94
N PRO A 226 7.97 -11.95 -3.98
CA PRO A 226 9.41 -12.22 -3.88
C PRO A 226 10.17 -11.22 -2.99
N TRP A 227 9.54 -10.11 -2.61
CA TRP A 227 10.05 -9.12 -1.66
C TRP A 227 9.59 -9.33 -0.20
N ILE A 228 8.84 -10.41 0.11
CA ILE A 228 8.27 -10.65 1.45
C ILE A 228 9.31 -10.62 2.57
N THR A 229 10.53 -11.06 2.28
CA THR A 229 11.63 -11.17 3.23
C THR A 229 12.14 -9.79 3.69
N TYR A 230 12.09 -8.77 2.84
CA TYR A 230 12.38 -7.38 3.22
C TYR A 230 11.30 -6.78 4.14
N PHE A 231 10.02 -7.14 3.95
CA PHE A 231 8.95 -6.81 4.88
C PHE A 231 9.20 -7.48 6.25
N VAL A 232 9.45 -8.80 6.27
CA VAL A 232 9.72 -9.57 7.50
C VAL A 232 10.94 -9.02 8.26
N ALA A 233 12.04 -8.75 7.54
CA ALA A 233 13.28 -8.24 8.14
C ALA A 233 13.12 -6.82 8.74
N SER A 234 12.41 -5.92 8.04
CA SER A 234 12.17 -4.55 8.52
C SER A 234 11.19 -4.52 9.70
N ALA A 235 10.12 -5.32 9.65
CA ALA A 235 9.13 -5.47 10.73
C ALA A 235 9.72 -5.83 12.10
N ARG A 236 10.89 -6.51 12.15
CA ARG A 236 11.62 -6.83 13.39
C ARG A 236 11.92 -5.60 14.26
N ARG A 237 12.19 -4.42 13.66
CA ARG A 237 12.47 -3.18 14.40
C ARG A 237 11.27 -2.70 15.23
N SER A 238 10.05 -3.10 14.85
CA SER A 238 8.80 -2.69 15.51
C SER A 238 8.29 -3.66 16.58
N SER A 239 9.05 -4.72 16.87
CA SER A 239 8.73 -5.80 17.82
C SER A 239 8.36 -5.36 19.24
N TYR A 240 8.76 -4.16 19.67
CA TYR A 240 8.35 -3.57 20.96
C TYR A 240 6.86 -3.18 21.00
N LEU A 241 6.27 -2.73 19.89
CA LEU A 241 4.92 -2.14 19.85
C LEU A 241 3.93 -2.93 18.99
N ALA A 242 4.37 -3.52 17.87
CA ALA A 242 3.49 -4.15 16.88
C ALA A 242 3.88 -5.61 16.58
N ASP A 243 2.87 -6.47 16.52
CA ASP A 243 2.93 -7.78 15.87
C ASP A 243 2.22 -7.73 14.51
N PHE A 244 2.76 -8.45 13.52
CA PHE A 244 2.19 -8.66 12.20
C PHE A 244 1.69 -10.10 12.11
N LEU A 245 0.40 -10.28 11.85
CA LEU A 245 -0.30 -11.56 11.86
C LEU A 245 -0.70 -11.91 10.42
N VAL A 246 0.13 -12.72 9.76
CA VAL A 246 -0.03 -13.14 8.36
C VAL A 246 -0.87 -14.40 8.32
N PHE A 247 -2.15 -14.28 8.01
CA PHE A 247 -3.10 -15.41 7.95
C PHE A 247 -3.11 -15.99 6.54
N HIS A 248 -2.87 -17.29 6.40
CA HIS A 248 -2.73 -17.94 5.09
C HIS A 248 -3.41 -19.30 4.99
N GLU A 249 -3.34 -19.91 3.82
CA GLU A 249 -3.82 -21.27 3.55
C GLU A 249 -2.70 -22.08 2.87
N MET A 250 -2.08 -23.02 3.59
CA MET A 250 -1.05 -23.96 3.07
C MET A 250 0.24 -23.33 2.49
N ILE A 251 0.57 -22.09 2.84
CA ILE A 251 1.82 -21.42 2.44
C ILE A 251 2.96 -21.83 3.38
N GLU A 252 4.14 -22.10 2.84
CA GLU A 252 5.37 -22.28 3.61
C GLU A 252 5.97 -20.91 3.96
N PRO A 253 6.15 -20.57 5.26
CA PRO A 253 6.69 -19.28 5.67
C PRO A 253 8.21 -19.21 5.47
N PRO A 254 8.80 -18.01 5.30
CA PRO A 254 10.26 -17.85 5.33
C PRO A 254 10.90 -18.35 6.63
N GLU A 255 12.14 -18.81 6.57
CA GLU A 255 12.91 -19.17 7.76
C GLU A 255 13.32 -17.93 8.59
N HIS A 256 13.83 -18.15 9.81
CA HIS A 256 14.37 -17.10 10.70
C HIS A 256 13.46 -15.89 11.01
N LEU A 257 12.13 -16.10 11.01
CA LEU A 257 11.13 -15.10 11.39
C LEU A 257 11.42 -14.45 12.77
N PRO A 258 11.20 -13.13 12.94
CA PRO A 258 11.18 -12.50 14.25
C PRO A 258 9.89 -12.79 15.03
N ASP A 259 9.95 -12.82 16.37
CA ASP A 259 8.82 -13.08 17.30
C ASP A 259 7.53 -12.27 17.04
N ASN A 260 7.67 -11.12 16.37
CA ASN A 260 6.60 -10.19 16.05
C ASN A 260 6.06 -10.31 14.62
N VAL A 261 6.52 -11.26 13.81
CA VAL A 261 5.90 -11.59 12.52
C VAL A 261 5.50 -13.06 12.56
N ARG A 262 4.18 -13.33 12.56
CA ARG A 262 3.63 -14.67 12.77
C ARG A 262 2.79 -15.09 11.58
N PHE A 263 3.21 -16.16 10.93
CA PHE A 263 2.47 -16.83 9.88
C PHE A 263 1.51 -17.84 10.52
N ILE A 264 0.23 -17.76 10.18
CA ILE A 264 -0.86 -18.50 10.81
C ILE A 264 -1.63 -19.24 9.72
N ASP A 265 -1.38 -20.54 9.58
CA ASP A 265 -2.11 -21.38 8.65
C ASP A 265 -3.54 -21.62 9.14
N LEU A 266 -4.51 -21.23 8.32
CA LEU A 266 -5.93 -21.53 8.47
C LEU A 266 -6.32 -22.84 7.75
N GLY A 267 -5.43 -23.39 6.92
CA GLY A 267 -5.68 -24.56 6.07
C GLY A 267 -6.59 -24.26 4.87
N VAL A 268 -6.81 -25.28 4.03
CA VAL A 268 -7.45 -25.15 2.70
C VAL A 268 -8.90 -24.64 2.76
N GLY A 269 -9.11 -23.35 2.43
CA GLY A 269 -10.37 -22.60 2.53
C GLY A 269 -10.67 -22.02 3.91
N GLY A 270 -9.73 -22.09 4.86
CA GLY A 270 -9.89 -21.63 6.24
C GLY A 270 -10.22 -20.14 6.37
N LEU A 271 -9.71 -19.29 5.48
CA LEU A 271 -10.07 -17.87 5.44
C LEU A 271 -11.53 -17.68 5.03
N SER A 272 -12.00 -18.40 4.00
CA SER A 272 -13.40 -18.35 3.57
C SER A 272 -14.37 -18.84 4.65
N GLN A 273 -13.93 -19.81 5.46
CA GLN A 273 -14.66 -20.31 6.63
C GLN A 273 -14.64 -19.29 7.77
N LEU A 274 -13.49 -18.69 8.09
CA LEU A 274 -13.36 -17.72 9.18
C LEU A 274 -14.20 -16.46 8.91
N ILE A 275 -14.08 -15.85 7.73
CA ILE A 275 -14.89 -14.71 7.30
C ILE A 275 -16.38 -15.07 7.34
N GLY A 276 -16.78 -16.19 6.70
CA GLY A 276 -18.18 -16.57 6.59
C GLY A 276 -18.84 -16.97 7.91
N LEU A 277 -18.08 -17.52 8.87
CA LEU A 277 -18.58 -17.81 10.22
C LEU A 277 -18.66 -16.54 11.06
N ARG A 278 -17.59 -15.74 11.19
CA ARG A 278 -17.59 -14.56 12.06
C ARG A 278 -18.57 -13.49 11.59
N LEU A 279 -18.61 -13.17 10.29
CA LEU A 279 -19.60 -12.20 9.77
C LEU A 279 -21.03 -12.74 9.83
N GLY A 280 -21.22 -14.05 9.61
CA GLY A 280 -22.54 -14.68 9.69
C GLY A 280 -23.12 -14.66 11.10
N ASP A 281 -22.30 -15.00 12.10
CA ASP A 281 -22.61 -14.94 13.54
C ASP A 281 -22.90 -13.50 13.98
N GLU A 282 -22.01 -12.57 13.64
CA GLU A 282 -22.10 -11.16 14.01
C GLU A 282 -23.30 -10.40 13.37
N LEU A 283 -23.84 -10.93 12.26
CA LEU A 283 -25.07 -10.44 11.60
C LEU A 283 -26.32 -11.26 11.96
N GLY A 284 -26.22 -12.24 12.87
CA GLY A 284 -27.35 -13.07 13.29
C GLY A 284 -27.93 -13.95 12.17
N MET A 285 -27.13 -14.30 11.17
CA MET A 285 -27.60 -15.05 9.99
C MET A 285 -28.00 -16.49 10.35
N PRO A 286 -29.11 -17.01 9.80
CA PRO A 286 -29.44 -18.44 9.91
C PRO A 286 -28.30 -19.32 9.39
N VAL A 287 -28.04 -20.46 10.04
CA VAL A 287 -26.93 -21.39 9.72
C VAL A 287 -26.89 -21.80 8.22
N ARG A 288 -28.06 -21.90 7.57
CA ARG A 288 -28.18 -22.18 6.12
C ARG A 288 -27.60 -21.06 5.26
N ASN A 289 -27.73 -19.80 5.68
CA ASN A 289 -27.22 -18.62 4.99
C ASN A 289 -25.70 -18.50 5.19
N ALA A 290 -25.19 -18.72 6.41
CA ALA A 290 -23.75 -18.79 6.67
C ALA A 290 -23.06 -19.89 5.83
N SER A 291 -23.71 -21.06 5.70
CA SER A 291 -23.23 -22.15 4.83
C SER A 291 -23.16 -21.78 3.34
N LEU A 292 -24.04 -20.88 2.88
CA LEU A 292 -24.00 -20.34 1.51
C LEU A 292 -22.92 -19.25 1.39
N LEU A 293 -22.80 -18.38 2.38
CA LEU A 293 -21.81 -17.32 2.48
C LEU A 293 -20.38 -17.89 2.37
N ILE A 294 -20.03 -18.90 3.17
CA ILE A 294 -18.71 -19.58 3.12
C ILE A 294 -18.42 -20.16 1.73
N ARG A 295 -19.38 -20.87 1.12
CA ARG A 295 -19.20 -21.47 -0.22
C ARG A 295 -19.03 -20.42 -1.31
N SER A 296 -19.75 -19.31 -1.22
CA SER A 296 -19.63 -18.20 -2.15
C SER A 296 -18.34 -17.40 -1.93
N LEU A 297 -17.90 -17.20 -0.68
CA LEU A 297 -16.61 -16.57 -0.35
C LEU A 297 -15.47 -17.39 -0.92
N ARG A 298 -15.48 -18.71 -0.68
CA ARG A 298 -14.47 -19.62 -1.22
C ARG A 298 -14.38 -19.51 -2.74
N PHE A 299 -15.49 -19.71 -3.45
CA PHE A 299 -15.53 -19.60 -4.91
C PHE A 299 -15.05 -18.23 -5.42
N MET A 300 -15.32 -17.14 -4.69
CA MET A 300 -14.88 -15.81 -5.10
C MET A 300 -13.41 -15.52 -4.77
N LEU A 301 -12.86 -16.09 -3.69
CA LEU A 301 -11.42 -16.00 -3.37
C LEU A 301 -10.59 -16.91 -4.29
N ASP A 302 -11.05 -18.14 -4.55
CA ASP A 302 -10.46 -19.08 -5.54
C ASP A 302 -10.35 -18.42 -6.94
N LYS A 303 -11.26 -17.50 -7.28
CA LYS A 303 -11.26 -16.75 -8.54
C LYS A 303 -10.46 -15.45 -8.47
N TRP A 304 -10.68 -14.66 -7.43
CA TRP A 304 -10.13 -13.31 -7.26
C TRP A 304 -9.59 -13.13 -5.82
N PRO A 305 -8.37 -13.60 -5.50
CA PRO A 305 -7.76 -13.48 -4.18
C PRO A 305 -7.81 -12.08 -3.56
N ARG A 306 -7.58 -11.03 -4.37
CA ARG A 306 -7.63 -9.62 -3.95
C ARG A 306 -9.00 -9.17 -3.40
N LEU A 307 -10.07 -9.94 -3.58
CA LEU A 307 -11.38 -9.65 -2.98
C LEU A 307 -11.32 -9.63 -1.44
N VAL A 308 -10.33 -10.28 -0.82
CA VAL A 308 -10.10 -10.19 0.63
C VAL A 308 -9.98 -8.73 1.12
N ALA A 309 -9.50 -7.82 0.28
CA ALA A 309 -9.36 -6.41 0.61
C ALA A 309 -10.69 -5.68 0.83
N GLU A 310 -11.80 -6.12 0.23
CA GLU A 310 -13.14 -5.56 0.51
C GLU A 310 -13.50 -5.70 2.01
N TYR A 311 -12.96 -6.73 2.67
CA TYR A 311 -13.25 -7.05 4.07
C TYR A 311 -12.29 -6.38 5.07
N LYS A 312 -11.30 -5.56 4.63
CA LYS A 312 -10.37 -4.81 5.53
C LYS A 312 -11.10 -4.14 6.72
N PRO A 313 -12.22 -3.40 6.52
CA PRO A 313 -12.99 -2.79 7.62
C PRO A 313 -13.55 -3.75 8.68
N ALA A 314 -13.75 -5.03 8.32
CA ALA A 314 -14.33 -6.04 9.19
C ALA A 314 -13.29 -7.01 9.79
N PHE A 315 -11.98 -6.82 9.51
CA PHE A 315 -10.92 -7.69 10.03
C PHE A 315 -10.94 -7.79 11.56
N GLY A 316 -11.29 -6.72 12.28
CA GLY A 316 -11.53 -6.76 13.72
C GLY A 316 -12.49 -7.88 14.16
N THR A 317 -13.68 -7.99 13.55
CA THR A 317 -14.62 -9.09 13.82
C THR A 317 -14.12 -10.44 13.32
N ILE A 318 -13.54 -10.46 12.11
CA ILE A 318 -13.12 -11.71 11.44
C ILE A 318 -12.00 -12.41 12.22
N PHE A 319 -11.09 -11.63 12.80
CA PHE A 319 -9.91 -12.13 13.52
C PHE A 319 -9.99 -11.91 15.04
N GLU A 320 -11.14 -11.52 15.58
CA GLU A 320 -11.40 -11.20 17.01
C GLU A 320 -10.78 -12.21 18.00
N GLN A 321 -10.85 -13.52 17.69
CA GLN A 321 -10.28 -14.60 18.50
C GLN A 321 -8.73 -14.58 18.62
N TYR A 322 -8.03 -13.89 17.71
CA TYR A 322 -6.58 -13.69 17.72
C TYR A 322 -6.17 -12.32 18.30
N LEU A 323 -7.15 -11.43 18.54
CA LEU A 323 -6.92 -10.04 18.94
C LEU A 323 -7.03 -9.81 20.47
N GLY A 324 -7.40 -10.83 21.26
CA GLY A 324 -7.73 -10.67 22.69
C GLY A 324 -6.65 -9.99 23.56
N ASP A 325 -5.37 -10.27 23.32
CA ASP A 325 -4.24 -9.70 24.07
C ASP A 325 -3.76 -8.34 23.52
N TYR A 326 -4.44 -7.77 22.51
CA TYR A 326 -4.03 -6.57 21.80
C TYR A 326 -4.89 -5.37 22.17
N SER A 327 -4.27 -4.23 22.47
CA SER A 327 -5.02 -2.98 22.71
C SER A 327 -5.56 -2.37 21.41
N HIS A 328 -4.90 -2.65 20.29
CA HIS A 328 -5.25 -2.14 18.96
C HIS A 328 -5.07 -3.22 17.89
N TRP A 329 -5.88 -3.15 16.84
CA TRP A 329 -5.75 -3.95 15.63
C TRP A 329 -5.67 -3.05 14.41
N GLY A 330 -5.18 -3.55 13.29
CA GLY A 330 -5.17 -2.81 12.03
C GLY A 330 -4.88 -3.74 10.87
N TYR A 331 -4.56 -3.16 9.73
CA TYR A 331 -4.08 -3.88 8.55
C TYR A 331 -3.00 -3.08 7.85
N CYS A 332 -2.15 -3.79 7.12
CA CYS A 332 -1.16 -3.25 6.22
C CYS A 332 -1.04 -4.19 5.01
N ASP A 333 -0.40 -3.71 3.94
CA ASP A 333 -0.11 -4.53 2.76
C ASP A 333 1.32 -5.11 2.84
N LEU A 334 1.65 -6.13 2.02
CA LEU A 334 2.95 -6.83 2.05
C LEU A 334 4.00 -6.26 1.08
N ASP A 335 3.70 -5.12 0.49
CA ASP A 335 4.51 -4.33 -0.45
C ASP A 335 5.06 -3.06 0.22
N MET A 336 5.47 -3.21 1.48
CA MET A 336 6.03 -2.13 2.27
C MET A 336 7.22 -2.59 3.10
N VAL A 337 8.03 -1.63 3.55
CA VAL A 337 9.01 -1.84 4.62
C VAL A 337 8.62 -1.01 5.84
N ALA A 338 8.71 -1.62 7.02
CA ALA A 338 8.35 -1.01 8.29
C ALA A 338 9.60 -0.44 8.99
N GLY A 339 9.53 0.83 9.39
CA GLY A 339 10.56 1.49 10.17
C GLY A 339 10.47 1.17 11.66
N ASN A 340 11.00 2.10 12.47
CA ASN A 340 10.95 2.05 13.93
C ASN A 340 9.59 2.56 14.45
N LEU A 341 8.50 1.80 14.34
CA LEU A 341 7.17 2.28 14.74
C LEU A 341 7.06 2.78 16.20
N PRO A 342 7.81 2.26 17.20
CA PRO A 342 7.93 2.86 18.53
C PRO A 342 8.45 4.31 18.60
N LEU A 343 9.05 4.83 17.53
CA LEU A 343 9.44 6.24 17.39
C LEU A 343 8.30 7.07 16.77
N PHE A 344 7.64 6.52 15.75
CA PHE A 344 6.67 7.27 14.93
C PHE A 344 5.23 7.25 15.45
N ILE A 345 4.80 6.18 16.12
CA ILE A 345 3.45 6.04 16.68
C ILE A 345 3.41 6.64 18.08
N GLU A 346 2.42 7.49 18.34
CA GLU A 346 2.39 8.39 19.49
C GLU A 346 1.47 7.86 20.60
N ARG A 347 1.76 8.18 21.86
CA ARG A 347 0.87 7.83 22.97
C ARG A 347 -0.54 8.43 22.82
N THR A 348 -0.65 9.65 22.29
CA THR A 348 -1.92 10.33 22.04
C THR A 348 -2.72 9.66 20.91
N GLU A 349 -2.03 9.11 19.90
CA GLU A 349 -2.67 8.30 18.84
C GLU A 349 -3.33 7.04 19.43
N LEU A 350 -2.67 6.38 20.39
CA LEU A 350 -3.15 5.11 20.98
C LEU A 350 -4.01 5.27 22.25
N ALA A 351 -4.13 6.49 22.80
CA ALA A 351 -4.91 6.76 24.02
C ALA A 351 -6.12 7.66 23.78
N GLU A 352 -6.00 8.64 22.88
CA GLU A 352 -6.96 9.73 22.70
C GLU A 352 -7.80 9.59 21.43
N HIS A 353 -7.53 8.57 20.61
CA HIS A 353 -8.23 8.28 19.37
C HIS A 353 -8.77 6.85 19.37
N ASP A 354 -9.84 6.64 18.61
CA ASP A 354 -10.52 5.35 18.46
C ASP A 354 -10.13 4.67 17.14
N ILE A 355 -9.74 5.47 16.13
CA ILE A 355 -9.06 5.03 14.91
C ILE A 355 -7.98 6.04 14.52
N VAL A 356 -6.83 5.57 14.04
CA VAL A 356 -5.73 6.37 13.51
C VAL A 356 -5.29 5.82 12.16
N THR A 357 -5.32 6.64 11.12
CA THR A 357 -4.84 6.28 9.78
C THR A 357 -3.49 6.90 9.49
N TYR A 358 -2.59 6.09 8.93
CA TYR A 358 -1.31 6.51 8.37
C TYR A 358 -1.37 6.55 6.82
N SER A 359 -2.56 6.81 6.27
CA SER A 359 -2.94 6.84 4.85
C SER A 359 -3.12 5.47 4.16
N TRP A 360 -2.24 4.48 4.36
CA TRP A 360 -2.39 3.15 3.73
C TRP A 360 -2.56 1.98 4.73
N GLY A 361 -2.38 2.25 6.02
CA GLY A 361 -2.74 1.35 7.12
C GLY A 361 -3.49 2.10 8.20
N ASP A 362 -4.60 1.51 8.66
CA ASP A 362 -5.50 2.09 9.67
C ASP A 362 -5.43 1.23 10.95
N VAL A 363 -5.10 1.87 12.08
CA VAL A 363 -5.00 1.27 13.41
C VAL A 363 -6.21 1.67 14.24
N HIS A 364 -6.94 0.70 14.74
CA HIS A 364 -8.22 0.81 15.42
C HIS A 364 -8.07 0.37 16.87
N ARG A 365 -8.72 1.06 17.81
CA ARG A 365 -8.85 0.60 19.19
C ARG A 365 -9.56 -0.75 19.21
N ASN A 366 -9.03 -1.72 19.94
CA ASN A 366 -9.64 -3.03 20.08
C ASN A 366 -10.81 -3.00 21.08
N ALA A 367 -11.93 -2.42 20.65
CA ALA A 367 -13.14 -2.26 21.44
C ALA A 367 -14.38 -2.63 20.61
N ARG A 368 -15.38 -3.22 21.27
CA ARG A 368 -16.52 -3.90 20.62
C ARG A 368 -17.37 -2.99 19.73
N ASP A 369 -17.43 -1.71 20.06
CA ASP A 369 -18.05 -0.66 19.25
C ASP A 369 -17.30 -0.44 17.93
N ILE A 370 -15.98 -0.25 17.98
CA ILE A 370 -15.13 -0.06 16.80
C ILE A 370 -15.04 -1.34 15.95
N LEU A 371 -14.96 -2.51 16.60
CA LEU A 371 -14.93 -3.83 15.95
C LEU A 371 -16.16 -4.10 15.07
N THR A 372 -17.31 -3.50 15.38
CA THR A 372 -18.58 -3.75 14.67
C THR A 372 -19.03 -2.61 13.75
N LEU A 373 -18.22 -1.54 13.63
CA LEU A 373 -18.52 -0.33 12.88
C LEU A 373 -18.82 -0.58 11.39
N TRP A 374 -18.17 -1.57 10.79
CA TRP A 374 -18.37 -2.00 9.39
C TRP A 374 -19.83 -2.39 9.06
N LYS A 375 -20.67 -2.69 10.05
CA LYS A 375 -22.12 -2.92 9.86
C LYS A 375 -22.85 -1.71 9.28
N GLY A 376 -22.29 -0.50 9.44
CA GLY A 376 -22.79 0.72 8.81
C GLY A 376 -22.73 0.71 7.28
N CYS A 377 -21.91 -0.17 6.68
CA CYS A 377 -21.87 -0.39 5.24
C CYS A 377 -22.81 -1.53 4.81
N PRO A 378 -23.87 -1.25 4.02
CA PRO A 378 -24.84 -2.28 3.65
C PRO A 378 -24.20 -3.49 2.96
N HIS A 379 -23.25 -3.29 2.04
CA HIS A 379 -22.60 -4.36 1.29
C HIS A 379 -21.66 -5.25 2.12
N LEU A 380 -21.20 -4.81 3.30
CA LEU A 380 -20.51 -5.66 4.29
C LEU A 380 -21.45 -6.19 5.37
N GLY A 381 -22.50 -5.43 5.71
CA GLY A 381 -23.52 -5.76 6.71
C GLY A 381 -24.77 -6.42 6.12
N SER A 382 -25.88 -5.70 6.16
CA SER A 382 -27.23 -6.22 5.87
C SER A 382 -27.42 -6.82 4.47
N GLU A 383 -26.63 -6.39 3.49
CA GLU A 383 -26.66 -6.88 2.11
C GLU A 383 -25.48 -7.81 1.73
N LEU A 384 -24.61 -8.19 2.67
CA LEU A 384 -23.43 -9.03 2.42
C LEU A 384 -23.72 -10.27 1.56
N GLN A 385 -24.78 -11.01 1.92
CA GLN A 385 -25.21 -12.20 1.20
C GLN A 385 -25.70 -11.87 -0.23
N LYS A 386 -26.37 -10.73 -0.41
CA LYS A 386 -26.88 -10.25 -1.71
C LYS A 386 -25.72 -9.84 -2.62
N GLU A 387 -24.80 -9.00 -2.14
CA GLU A 387 -23.64 -8.55 -2.93
C GLU A 387 -22.77 -9.73 -3.36
N LEU A 388 -22.42 -10.62 -2.44
CA LEU A 388 -21.60 -11.78 -2.76
C LEU A 388 -22.28 -12.73 -3.77
N LEU A 389 -23.60 -12.95 -3.66
CA LEU A 389 -24.34 -13.72 -4.66
C LEU A 389 -24.38 -13.03 -6.02
N LEU A 390 -24.41 -11.69 -6.07
CA LEU A 390 -24.29 -10.94 -7.33
C LEU A 390 -22.90 -11.08 -7.96
N LYS A 391 -21.81 -11.07 -7.16
CA LYS A 391 -20.45 -11.37 -7.66
C LYS A 391 -20.35 -12.79 -8.24
N VAL A 392 -20.87 -13.80 -7.54
CA VAL A 392 -20.91 -15.21 -8.01
C VAL A 392 -21.74 -15.37 -9.29
N ALA A 393 -22.90 -14.72 -9.37
CA ALA A 393 -23.78 -14.76 -10.54
C ALA A 393 -23.16 -14.04 -11.75
N TRP A 394 -22.39 -12.98 -11.52
CA TRP A 394 -21.62 -12.29 -12.56
C TRP A 394 -20.51 -13.17 -13.12
N VAL A 395 -19.62 -13.71 -12.27
CA VAL A 395 -18.56 -14.67 -12.65
C VAL A 395 -19.12 -15.80 -13.52
N ARG A 396 -20.16 -16.49 -13.03
CA ARG A 396 -20.77 -17.62 -13.75
C ARG A 396 -21.38 -17.20 -15.09
N ARG A 397 -21.95 -15.99 -15.18
CA ARG A 397 -22.51 -15.45 -16.44
C ARG A 397 -21.41 -15.20 -17.47
N MET A 398 -20.28 -14.63 -17.08
CA MET A 398 -19.17 -14.36 -18.00
C MET A 398 -18.51 -15.68 -18.46
N GLU A 399 -18.27 -16.62 -17.54
CA GLU A 399 -17.70 -17.93 -17.87
C GLU A 399 -18.65 -18.78 -18.72
N SER A 400 -19.98 -18.68 -18.54
CA SER A 400 -20.96 -19.35 -19.41
C SER A 400 -20.97 -18.83 -20.86
N LYS A 401 -20.38 -17.66 -21.12
CA LYS A 401 -20.14 -17.11 -22.47
C LYS A 401 -18.77 -17.50 -23.04
N GLY A 402 -17.97 -18.28 -22.32
CA GLY A 402 -16.59 -18.61 -22.67
C GLY A 402 -15.58 -17.49 -22.41
N MET A 403 -15.97 -16.40 -21.73
CA MET A 403 -15.06 -15.29 -21.43
C MET A 403 -14.10 -15.67 -20.31
N LYS A 404 -12.79 -15.65 -20.60
CA LYS A 404 -11.72 -15.96 -19.64
C LYS A 404 -11.30 -14.75 -18.80
N SER A 405 -11.16 -13.58 -19.44
CA SER A 405 -11.01 -12.28 -18.79
C SER A 405 -12.33 -11.52 -18.86
N TYR A 406 -12.69 -10.82 -17.78
CA TYR A 406 -13.90 -10.00 -17.66
C TYR A 406 -13.79 -9.03 -16.48
N PRO A 407 -14.53 -7.90 -16.48
CA PRO A 407 -14.46 -6.90 -15.42
C PRO A 407 -14.73 -7.48 -14.03
N LYS A 408 -13.85 -7.15 -13.08
CA LYS A 408 -13.95 -7.60 -11.69
C LYS A 408 -14.93 -6.71 -10.93
N ARG A 409 -15.98 -7.29 -10.33
CA ARG A 409 -16.96 -6.56 -9.51
C ARG A 409 -16.36 -6.29 -8.12
N PHE A 410 -15.44 -5.34 -8.06
CA PHE A 410 -14.92 -4.81 -6.81
C PHE A 410 -15.86 -3.71 -6.28
N GLN A 411 -16.21 -3.78 -5.00
CA GLN A 411 -16.84 -2.70 -4.26
C GLN A 411 -15.90 -2.36 -3.11
N SER A 412 -15.17 -1.26 -3.27
CA SER A 412 -14.36 -0.77 -2.16
C SER A 412 -15.28 -0.31 -1.03
N ALA A 413 -15.09 -0.91 0.14
CA ALA A 413 -15.74 -0.48 1.36
C ALA A 413 -15.12 0.81 1.94
N GLU A 414 -13.99 1.28 1.40
CA GLU A 414 -13.15 2.36 1.96
C GLU A 414 -13.94 3.62 2.33
N GLY A 415 -14.50 4.33 1.35
CA GLY A 415 -15.25 5.57 1.62
C GLY A 415 -16.55 5.35 2.37
N CYS A 416 -17.23 4.21 2.14
CA CYS A 416 -18.43 3.85 2.89
C CYS A 416 -18.13 3.67 4.38
N TYR A 417 -17.04 2.97 4.70
CA TYR A 417 -16.62 2.71 6.08
C TYR A 417 -16.24 4.01 6.76
N SER A 418 -15.47 4.86 6.08
CA SER A 418 -15.08 6.18 6.59
C SER A 418 -16.27 7.11 6.80
N HIS A 419 -17.26 7.08 5.92
CA HIS A 419 -18.52 7.81 6.07
C HIS A 419 -19.34 7.30 7.27
N ALA A 420 -19.48 5.97 7.41
CA ALA A 420 -20.12 5.36 8.57
C ALA A 420 -19.37 5.65 9.88
N ALA A 421 -18.03 5.69 9.83
CA ALA A 421 -17.17 6.00 10.97
C ALA A 421 -17.36 7.46 11.38
N ALA A 422 -17.31 8.40 10.43
CA ALA A 422 -17.48 9.82 10.71
C ALA A 422 -18.87 10.19 11.28
N GLN A 423 -19.87 9.33 11.07
CA GLN A 423 -21.21 9.47 11.66
C GLN A 423 -21.37 8.81 13.04
N MET A 424 -20.39 8.04 13.54
CA MET A 424 -20.48 7.39 14.85
C MET A 424 -20.42 8.43 15.99
N PRO A 425 -21.44 8.52 16.87
CA PRO A 425 -21.47 9.52 17.92
C PRO A 425 -20.30 9.39 18.90
N GLY A 426 -19.53 10.48 19.06
CA GLY A 426 -18.41 10.55 20.00
C GLY A 426 -17.12 9.87 19.57
N ILE A 427 -17.03 9.36 18.33
CA ILE A 427 -15.77 8.81 17.80
C ILE A 427 -14.69 9.89 17.67
N ARG A 428 -13.44 9.48 17.83
CA ARG A 428 -12.25 10.30 17.62
C ARG A 428 -11.35 9.63 16.58
N ILE A 429 -11.08 10.32 15.48
CA ILE A 429 -10.23 9.79 14.38
C ILE A 429 -9.08 10.75 14.11
N LYS A 430 -7.84 10.25 14.02
CA LYS A 430 -6.66 11.04 13.60
C LYS A 430 -6.09 10.50 12.28
N MET A 431 -5.78 11.41 11.36
CA MET A 431 -5.12 11.13 10.09
C MET A 431 -3.71 11.73 10.17
N ALA A 432 -2.70 10.87 10.34
CA ALA A 432 -1.33 11.26 10.62
C ALA A 432 -0.39 10.75 9.51
N HIS A 433 -0.12 11.58 8.51
CA HIS A 433 0.75 11.18 7.41
C HIS A 433 2.21 11.01 7.88
N LYS A 434 2.69 9.76 7.93
CA LYS A 434 4.00 9.37 8.49
C LYS A 434 4.83 8.44 7.59
N GLN A 435 4.35 8.21 6.36
CA GLN A 435 4.86 7.23 5.41
C GLN A 435 5.44 7.88 4.16
N PHE A 436 6.20 7.11 3.39
CA PHE A 436 6.62 7.44 2.02
C PHE A 436 5.95 6.47 1.02
N VAL A 437 5.65 6.91 -0.20
CA VAL A 437 5.01 6.08 -1.24
C VAL A 437 5.74 6.21 -2.57
N GLY A 438 6.14 5.08 -3.14
CA GLY A 438 6.77 4.98 -4.46
C GLY A 438 5.73 5.04 -5.57
N LEU A 439 5.26 6.24 -5.89
CA LEU A 439 4.29 6.50 -6.97
C LEU A 439 4.95 6.91 -8.31
N SER A 440 6.08 7.62 -8.27
CA SER A 440 6.78 8.09 -9.48
C SER A 440 7.68 7.01 -10.07
N VAL A 441 7.61 6.81 -11.38
CA VAL A 441 8.40 5.84 -12.15
C VAL A 441 8.85 6.47 -13.49
N PRO A 442 10.17 6.62 -13.76
CA PRO A 442 11.28 6.45 -12.81
C PRO A 442 11.15 7.41 -11.61
N SER A 443 11.90 7.17 -10.54
CA SER A 443 11.88 8.05 -9.36
C SER A 443 13.18 8.83 -9.22
N GLU A 444 13.06 10.06 -8.73
CA GLU A 444 14.18 10.92 -8.31
C GLU A 444 14.54 10.68 -6.83
N GLU A 445 13.97 9.65 -6.21
CA GLU A 445 14.13 9.28 -4.79
C GLU A 445 14.60 7.81 -4.68
N VAL A 446 15.53 7.53 -3.78
CA VAL A 446 15.99 6.19 -3.40
C VAL A 446 15.70 5.97 -1.91
N VAL A 447 15.21 4.78 -1.56
CA VAL A 447 14.89 4.42 -0.18
C VAL A 447 16.01 3.58 0.41
N TYR A 448 16.48 3.94 1.60
CA TYR A 448 17.52 3.24 2.35
C TYR A 448 16.94 2.69 3.64
N VAL A 449 16.93 1.37 3.81
CA VAL A 449 16.61 0.72 5.09
C VAL A 449 17.93 0.48 5.82
N ILE A 450 18.21 1.28 6.85
CA ILE A 450 19.49 1.22 7.59
C ILE A 450 19.22 0.86 9.04
N ARG A 451 19.69 -0.32 9.48
CA ARG A 451 19.43 -0.87 10.81
C ARG A 451 17.92 -0.91 11.16
N GLY A 452 17.05 -1.12 10.17
CA GLY A 452 15.59 -1.12 10.32
C GLY A 452 14.93 0.26 10.47
N ALA A 453 15.64 1.37 10.23
CA ALA A 453 15.02 2.68 10.02
C ALA A 453 14.88 2.96 8.52
N VAL A 454 13.72 3.46 8.09
CA VAL A 454 13.42 3.76 6.69
C VAL A 454 13.76 5.21 6.38
N TRP A 455 14.67 5.42 5.44
CA TRP A 455 15.06 6.73 4.93
C TRP A 455 14.65 6.87 3.46
N GLN A 456 14.26 8.07 3.07
CA GLN A 456 14.08 8.49 1.69
C GLN A 456 15.09 9.61 1.39
N CYS A 457 15.82 9.49 0.29
CA CYS A 457 16.90 10.40 -0.12
C CYS A 457 16.79 10.68 -1.63
N PRO A 458 17.12 11.90 -2.10
CA PRO A 458 17.26 12.18 -3.53
C PRO A 458 18.25 11.23 -4.22
N ALA A 459 17.98 10.85 -5.46
CA ALA A 459 18.78 9.88 -6.21
C ALA A 459 20.18 10.41 -6.60
N ASP A 460 20.39 11.73 -6.59
CA ASP A 460 21.67 12.41 -6.79
C ASP A 460 22.41 12.73 -5.47
N ALA A 461 21.79 12.47 -4.31
CA ALA A 461 22.38 12.76 -3.01
C ALA A 461 23.61 11.89 -2.71
N HIS A 462 24.67 12.49 -2.19
CA HIS A 462 25.77 11.72 -1.61
C HIS A 462 25.36 11.15 -0.25
N VAL A 463 25.03 9.85 -0.22
CA VAL A 463 24.55 9.16 0.98
C VAL A 463 25.66 8.39 1.66
N SER A 464 26.01 8.78 2.90
CA SER A 464 26.88 8.00 3.77
C SER A 464 26.07 7.01 4.62
N VAL A 465 26.28 5.71 4.42
CA VAL A 465 25.63 4.66 5.23
C VAL A 465 25.95 4.82 6.71
N ASP A 466 27.18 5.23 7.06
CA ASP A 466 27.59 5.52 8.44
C ASP A 466 26.85 6.72 9.06
N GLU A 467 26.50 7.73 8.25
CA GLU A 467 25.72 8.88 8.72
C GLU A 467 24.27 8.47 9.01
N LEU A 468 23.61 7.81 8.05
CA LEU A 468 22.29 7.24 8.27
C LEU A 468 22.29 6.29 9.48
N ALA A 469 23.32 5.45 9.60
CA ALA A 469 23.44 4.46 10.68
C ALA A 469 23.65 5.07 12.07
N LYS A 470 24.20 6.30 12.19
CA LYS A 470 24.23 7.07 13.45
C LYS A 470 22.82 7.56 13.80
N HIS A 471 22.12 8.15 12.84
CA HIS A 471 20.77 8.68 13.07
C HIS A 471 19.68 7.59 13.17
N SER A 472 19.93 6.35 12.72
CA SER A 472 19.08 5.16 12.92
C SER A 472 19.16 4.54 14.32
N GLN A 473 19.97 5.08 15.25
CA GLN A 473 20.16 4.52 16.59
C GLN A 473 19.07 4.87 17.62
N GLN A 474 18.12 5.75 17.29
CA GLN A 474 17.11 6.19 18.28
C GLN A 474 16.36 5.00 18.90
N PRO A 475 16.31 4.92 20.25
CA PRO A 475 15.65 3.83 20.94
C PRO A 475 14.13 3.97 20.82
N CYS A 476 13.43 2.86 21.05
CA CYS A 476 12.02 2.93 21.45
C CYS A 476 11.89 3.67 22.79
N SER A 477 10.68 4.18 23.10
CA SER A 477 10.40 4.77 24.41
C SER A 477 9.07 4.24 24.96
N ALA A 478 9.03 3.97 26.27
CA ALA A 478 7.77 3.71 26.98
C ALA A 478 6.85 4.95 27.04
N SER A 479 7.37 6.16 26.81
CA SER A 479 6.51 7.34 26.69
C SER A 479 5.77 7.41 25.35
N LEU A 480 6.29 6.81 24.27
CA LEU A 480 5.86 6.98 22.87
C LEU A 480 5.63 8.47 22.53
N PRO A 481 6.69 9.29 22.52
CA PRO A 481 6.58 10.76 22.41
C PRO A 481 6.16 11.22 21.02
N GLY A 482 6.33 10.37 20.00
CA GLY A 482 6.06 10.72 18.61
C GLY A 482 7.13 11.56 17.95
N VAL A 483 6.80 12.01 16.74
CA VAL A 483 7.67 12.89 15.93
C VAL A 483 6.95 14.08 15.33
N GLN A 484 5.64 14.26 15.58
CA GLN A 484 4.84 15.37 15.07
C GLN A 484 4.52 16.36 16.21
N GLU A 485 5.32 17.42 16.34
CA GLU A 485 5.09 18.50 17.30
C GLU A 485 3.90 19.37 16.83
N ALA A 486 2.77 19.32 17.56
CA ALA A 486 1.59 20.11 17.24
C ALA A 486 1.82 21.63 17.44
N LEU A 487 1.48 22.44 16.45
CA LEU A 487 1.72 23.88 16.42
C LEU A 487 0.41 24.69 16.49
N GLY A 488 0.26 25.50 17.55
CA GLY A 488 -0.88 26.41 17.70
C GLY A 488 -2.22 25.68 17.87
N THR A 489 -3.32 26.36 17.56
CA THR A 489 -4.69 25.83 17.72
C THR A 489 -5.19 25.13 16.46
N ARG A 490 -5.86 23.98 16.63
CA ARG A 490 -6.57 23.28 15.56
C ARG A 490 -7.59 24.19 14.84
N LEU A 491 -7.68 24.06 13.52
CA LEU A 491 -8.51 24.88 12.64
C LEU A 491 -9.72 24.06 12.15
N PRO A 492 -10.97 24.52 12.31
CA PRO A 492 -12.15 23.75 11.88
C PRO A 492 -12.23 23.66 10.36
N LEU A 493 -12.39 22.44 9.84
CA LEU A 493 -12.55 22.16 8.41
C LEU A 493 -14.02 22.11 8.02
N ARG A 494 -14.34 22.58 6.80
CA ARG A 494 -15.64 22.32 6.16
C ARG A 494 -15.50 21.14 5.21
N VAL A 495 -16.34 20.13 5.41
CA VAL A 495 -16.41 18.94 4.55
C VAL A 495 -17.52 19.12 3.53
N SER A 496 -17.27 18.71 2.29
CA SER A 496 -18.26 18.62 1.21
C SER A 496 -18.05 17.33 0.39
N SER A 497 -18.97 17.05 -0.54
CA SER A 497 -18.83 15.98 -1.53
C SER A 497 -18.11 16.43 -2.83
N GLU A 498 -17.76 17.71 -2.91
CA GLU A 498 -17.03 18.35 -4.01
C GLU A 498 -15.51 18.30 -3.78
N GLY A 499 -14.72 18.53 -4.84
CA GLY A 499 -13.26 18.37 -4.82
C GLY A 499 -12.76 16.91 -4.74
N CYS A 500 -13.54 16.00 -4.17
CA CYS A 500 -13.27 14.57 -4.13
C CYS A 500 -13.07 13.94 -5.52
N GLY A 501 -12.11 13.02 -5.62
CA GLY A 501 -11.90 12.17 -6.80
C GLY A 501 -13.16 11.36 -7.15
N LYS A 502 -13.50 11.31 -8.44
CA LYS A 502 -14.80 10.78 -8.93
C LYS A 502 -15.02 9.26 -8.74
N TRP A 503 -14.01 8.52 -8.26
CA TRP A 503 -14.02 7.06 -8.10
C TRP A 503 -14.98 6.55 -7.01
N MET A 504 -15.16 7.32 -5.93
CA MET A 504 -16.09 6.99 -4.84
C MET A 504 -17.53 7.41 -5.22
N PRO A 505 -18.58 6.65 -4.88
CA PRO A 505 -19.97 7.11 -4.97
C PRO A 505 -20.19 8.41 -4.18
N VAL A 506 -21.07 9.29 -4.68
CA VAL A 506 -21.20 10.67 -4.19
C VAL A 506 -21.68 10.74 -2.73
N GLU A 507 -22.48 9.77 -2.32
CA GLU A 507 -23.02 9.58 -0.97
C GLU A 507 -21.96 9.24 0.09
N TYR A 508 -20.74 8.89 -0.31
CA TYR A 508 -19.62 8.58 0.61
C TYR A 508 -18.45 9.56 0.47
N ARG A 509 -18.63 10.67 -0.26
CA ARG A 509 -17.58 11.68 -0.47
C ARG A 509 -17.50 12.65 0.70
N MET A 510 -16.34 12.70 1.33
CA MET A 510 -16.00 13.64 2.38
C MET A 510 -14.64 14.26 2.08
N CYS A 511 -14.61 15.46 1.51
CA CYS A 511 -13.39 16.21 1.21
C CYS A 511 -13.42 17.60 1.84
N ALA A 512 -12.26 18.09 2.26
CA ALA A 512 -12.05 19.41 2.82
C ALA A 512 -10.77 20.02 2.25
N SER A 513 -10.81 21.29 1.87
CA SER A 513 -9.60 22.03 1.50
C SER A 513 -8.78 22.35 2.74
N LEU A 514 -7.49 22.01 2.73
CA LEU A 514 -6.57 22.45 3.78
C LEU A 514 -6.28 23.95 3.66
N PRO A 515 -6.09 24.68 4.76
CA PRO A 515 -5.63 26.06 4.71
C PRO A 515 -4.15 26.08 4.27
N GLU A 516 -3.79 27.02 3.38
CA GLU A 516 -2.38 27.19 2.99
C GLU A 516 -1.51 27.57 4.20
N PRO A 517 -0.37 26.89 4.44
CA PRO A 517 0.60 27.34 5.42
C PRO A 517 1.30 28.62 4.91
N PRO A 518 1.77 29.51 5.82
CA PRO A 518 2.48 30.72 5.43
C PRO A 518 3.69 30.42 4.54
N GLU A 519 4.01 31.31 3.60
CA GLU A 519 5.00 31.03 2.54
C GLU A 519 6.37 30.56 3.07
N ARG A 520 6.88 31.25 4.08
CA ARG A 520 8.11 30.93 4.82
C ARG A 520 8.08 29.63 5.64
N GLU A 521 6.93 28.96 5.71
CA GLU A 521 6.65 27.78 6.55
C GLU A 521 6.18 26.56 5.73
N ARG A 522 5.92 26.70 4.41
CA ARG A 522 5.38 25.63 3.55
C ARG A 522 6.18 24.33 3.64
N ASP A 523 7.51 24.43 3.63
CA ASP A 523 8.42 23.26 3.62
C ASP A 523 8.70 22.66 5.02
N THR A 524 8.19 23.28 6.09
CA THR A 524 8.51 22.89 7.49
C THR A 524 7.28 22.63 8.35
N VAL A 525 6.07 22.89 7.83
CA VAL A 525 4.81 22.69 8.53
C VAL A 525 3.85 21.88 7.68
N SER A 526 3.34 20.80 8.25
CA SER A 526 2.33 19.92 7.65
C SER A 526 1.05 19.90 8.50
N PHE A 527 0.03 19.17 8.06
CA PHE A 527 -1.24 19.05 8.75
C PHE A 527 -1.60 17.60 9.04
N SER A 528 -2.02 17.31 10.27
CA SER A 528 -2.82 16.13 10.61
C SER A 528 -4.30 16.52 10.59
N ILE A 529 -5.17 15.57 10.27
CA ILE A 529 -6.63 15.78 10.28
C ILE A 529 -7.21 15.04 11.48
N GLU A 530 -8.07 15.71 12.24
CA GLU A 530 -8.70 15.16 13.44
C GLU A 530 -10.22 15.30 13.32
N LEU A 531 -10.95 14.22 13.59
CA LEU A 531 -12.40 14.24 13.81
C LEU A 531 -12.65 14.10 15.30
N GLU A 532 -13.36 15.04 15.89
CA GLU A 532 -13.87 14.96 17.27
C GLU A 532 -15.27 15.56 17.33
N GLY A 533 -16.20 14.93 18.05
CA GLY A 533 -17.54 15.46 18.28
C GLY A 533 -18.38 15.65 17.00
N GLY A 534 -18.04 14.94 15.91
CA GLY A 534 -18.68 15.10 14.60
C GLY A 534 -18.15 16.27 13.75
N GLN A 535 -17.11 16.98 14.21
CA GLN A 535 -16.49 18.08 13.50
C GLN A 535 -15.04 17.75 13.12
N PHE A 536 -14.66 18.00 11.86
CA PHE A 536 -13.30 17.84 11.37
C PHE A 536 -12.43 19.07 11.66
N TYR A 537 -11.16 18.85 11.94
CA TYR A 537 -10.15 19.87 12.23
C TYR A 537 -8.85 19.56 11.49
N ALA A 538 -8.12 20.59 11.08
CA ALA A 538 -6.74 20.50 10.68
C ALA A 538 -5.85 20.99 11.83
N GLN A 539 -4.99 20.12 12.35
CA GLN A 539 -3.97 20.46 13.33
C GLN A 539 -2.62 20.62 12.59
N ARG A 540 -1.98 21.77 12.74
CA ARG A 540 -0.64 22.01 12.18
C ARG A 540 0.38 21.22 12.99
N PHE A 541 1.40 20.67 12.35
CA PHE A 541 2.55 20.08 13.03
C PHE A 541 3.88 20.37 12.33
N ARG A 542 4.97 20.26 13.09
CA ARG A 542 6.36 20.19 12.59
C ARG A 542 6.93 18.79 12.88
N THR A 543 7.77 18.26 11.98
CA THR A 543 8.55 17.05 12.29
C THR A 543 9.71 17.38 13.24
N THR A 544 9.86 16.61 14.31
CA THR A 544 11.00 16.73 15.24
C THR A 544 12.26 16.00 14.73
N LEU A 545 12.11 15.17 13.70
CA LEU A 545 13.24 14.49 13.05
C LEU A 545 13.97 15.45 12.09
N ARG A 546 15.30 15.52 12.24
CA ARG A 546 16.19 16.27 11.33
C ARG A 546 16.14 15.67 9.92
N VAL A 547 15.89 16.51 8.92
CA VAL A 547 16.30 16.28 7.52
C VAL A 547 17.80 16.53 7.44
N LEU A 548 18.56 15.60 6.86
CA LEU A 548 20.02 15.71 6.73
C LEU A 548 20.39 16.72 5.63
N ASP A 549 21.64 17.20 5.66
CA ASP A 549 22.09 18.30 4.79
C ASP A 549 22.18 17.89 3.29
N ASN A 550 22.07 16.59 3.00
CA ASN A 550 21.93 16.00 1.66
C ASN A 550 20.47 15.70 1.26
N GLY A 551 19.48 16.20 2.01
CA GLY A 551 18.05 16.03 1.74
C GLY A 551 17.42 14.73 2.30
N CYS A 552 18.22 13.77 2.80
CA CYS A 552 17.69 12.52 3.37
C CYS A 552 16.75 12.77 4.57
N ARG A 553 15.57 12.14 4.54
CA ARG A 553 14.54 12.20 5.58
C ARG A 553 14.10 10.81 6.04
N GLN A 554 13.76 10.63 7.31
CA GLN A 554 13.34 9.35 7.90
C GLN A 554 11.81 9.28 8.03
N GLY A 555 11.23 8.08 7.84
CA GLY A 555 9.79 7.84 7.90
C GLY A 555 9.39 6.55 8.62
N ALA A 556 8.10 6.41 8.95
CA ALA A 556 7.57 5.25 9.67
C ALA A 556 7.47 4.00 8.78
N PHE A 557 7.21 4.20 7.49
CA PHE A 557 7.02 3.17 6.49
C PHE A 557 7.44 3.68 5.11
N PHE A 558 7.80 2.77 4.20
CA PHE A 558 7.79 3.05 2.75
C PHE A 558 6.96 1.99 2.02
N HIS A 559 6.06 2.44 1.13
CA HIS A 559 5.17 1.60 0.33
C HIS A 559 5.58 1.63 -1.15
N MET A 560 6.01 0.49 -1.70
CA MET A 560 6.68 0.41 -3.01
C MET A 560 5.71 0.20 -4.19
N GLN A 561 4.55 0.84 -4.13
CA GLN A 561 3.34 0.53 -4.92
C GLN A 561 3.55 0.48 -6.44
N GLU A 562 4.12 1.50 -7.05
CA GLU A 562 4.33 1.54 -8.51
C GLU A 562 5.66 0.91 -8.91
N TRP A 563 6.68 1.03 -8.06
CA TRP A 563 8.04 0.54 -8.32
C TRP A 563 8.06 -0.98 -8.53
N LYS A 564 7.38 -1.73 -7.66
CA LYS A 564 7.28 -3.21 -7.75
C LYS A 564 6.65 -3.73 -9.05
N LYS A 565 5.99 -2.87 -9.84
CA LYS A 565 5.37 -3.26 -11.12
C LYS A 565 6.39 -3.39 -12.25
N LEU A 566 7.62 -2.87 -12.05
CA LEU A 566 8.74 -3.03 -12.98
C LEU A 566 9.62 -4.24 -12.66
N TRP A 567 9.57 -4.74 -11.42
CA TRP A 567 10.53 -5.72 -10.91
C TRP A 567 10.29 -7.12 -11.47
N ASP A 568 11.39 -7.83 -11.78
CA ASP A 568 11.39 -9.25 -12.11
C ASP A 568 12.25 -10.05 -11.11
N PHE A 569 12.45 -11.35 -11.37
CA PHE A 569 13.23 -12.23 -10.50
C PHE A 569 14.71 -11.84 -10.35
N SER A 570 15.26 -10.98 -11.22
CA SER A 570 16.62 -10.42 -11.11
C SER A 570 16.69 -9.11 -10.33
N SER A 571 15.55 -8.46 -10.07
CA SER A 571 15.47 -7.20 -9.32
C SER A 571 15.71 -7.36 -7.81
N HIS A 572 15.94 -8.57 -7.28
CA HIS A 572 16.21 -8.82 -5.85
C HIS A 572 17.48 -9.67 -5.70
N GLY A 573 18.52 -9.12 -5.09
CA GLY A 573 19.85 -9.72 -5.14
C GLY A 573 20.07 -10.96 -4.26
N VAL A 574 19.56 -10.95 -3.02
CA VAL A 574 19.80 -11.96 -1.96
C VAL A 574 18.66 -11.89 -0.94
N ASP A 575 18.32 -12.99 -0.24
CA ASP A 575 17.38 -12.96 0.88
C ASP A 575 17.99 -12.27 2.13
N PRO A 576 17.42 -11.17 2.66
CA PRO A 576 17.88 -10.51 3.88
C PRO A 576 17.77 -11.38 5.15
N LEU A 577 17.00 -12.47 5.16
CA LEU A 577 16.86 -13.41 6.29
C LEU A 577 17.97 -14.47 6.30
N GLU A 578 18.46 -14.90 5.12
CA GLU A 578 19.61 -15.82 5.00
C GLU A 578 20.94 -15.19 5.46
N LEU A 579 21.03 -13.86 5.53
CA LEU A 579 22.23 -13.14 5.96
C LEU A 579 22.62 -13.31 7.44
N SER A 580 21.95 -14.17 8.22
CA SER A 580 22.32 -14.41 9.62
C SER A 580 22.22 -15.87 10.11
N PRO A 581 22.94 -16.85 9.50
CA PRO A 581 22.81 -18.27 9.83
C PRO A 581 23.44 -18.70 11.18
N GLY A 582 23.80 -17.78 12.07
CA GLY A 582 24.76 -18.07 13.15
C GLY A 582 24.76 -17.18 14.39
N THR A 583 23.76 -16.31 14.58
CA THR A 583 23.54 -15.64 15.88
C THR A 583 22.07 -15.73 16.24
N ASP A 584 21.78 -16.14 17.48
CA ASP A 584 20.42 -16.40 17.95
C ASP A 584 20.15 -15.61 19.25
N PRO A 585 19.25 -14.61 19.24
CA PRO A 585 18.56 -14.07 18.07
C PRO A 585 19.53 -13.28 17.16
N PRO A 586 19.25 -13.16 15.84
CA PRO A 586 20.06 -12.32 14.96
C PRO A 586 20.03 -10.85 15.39
N SER A 587 21.16 -10.36 15.90
CA SER A 587 21.32 -8.99 16.40
C SER A 587 21.53 -7.96 15.29
N PHE A 588 21.81 -8.41 14.07
CA PHE A 588 21.95 -7.55 12.90
C PHE A 588 20.60 -7.36 12.22
N LEU A 589 20.23 -6.10 11.96
CA LEU A 589 19.13 -5.76 11.07
C LEU A 589 19.75 -5.51 9.69
N PRO A 590 19.44 -6.34 8.68
CA PRO A 590 20.04 -6.21 7.35
C PRO A 590 19.73 -4.83 6.78
N SER A 591 20.71 -4.24 6.10
CA SER A 591 20.60 -2.91 5.50
C SER A 591 20.58 -3.04 3.98
N PHE A 592 19.73 -2.28 3.32
CA PHE A 592 19.45 -2.43 1.89
C PHE A 592 18.85 -1.14 1.29
N THR A 593 18.99 -0.98 -0.03
CA THR A 593 18.31 0.05 -0.81
C THR A 593 17.13 -0.52 -1.59
N ILE A 594 16.17 0.36 -1.89
CA ILE A 594 15.06 0.11 -2.80
C ILE A 594 15.04 1.28 -3.81
N SER A 595 14.95 0.98 -5.10
CA SER A 595 14.75 1.94 -6.20
C SER A 595 13.65 1.45 -7.14
N THR A 596 13.42 2.17 -8.25
CA THR A 596 12.56 1.68 -9.34
C THR A 596 13.10 0.43 -10.03
N ASP A 597 14.40 0.15 -9.90
CA ASP A 597 15.10 -0.92 -10.64
C ASP A 597 15.12 -2.23 -9.84
N GLY A 598 15.02 -2.15 -8.51
CA GLY A 598 14.97 -3.31 -7.63
C GLY A 598 15.25 -3.02 -6.16
N VAL A 599 15.69 -4.08 -5.46
CA VAL A 599 16.13 -4.09 -4.07
C VAL A 599 17.54 -4.67 -3.99
N ALA A 600 18.47 -3.92 -3.41
CA ALA A 600 19.88 -4.31 -3.32
C ALA A 600 20.40 -4.23 -1.88
N LEU A 601 21.20 -5.22 -1.46
CA LEU A 601 21.81 -5.18 -0.14
C LEU A 601 22.89 -4.09 -0.03
N LEU A 602 23.05 -3.57 1.18
CA LEU A 602 24.20 -2.78 1.59
C LEU A 602 25.09 -3.65 2.49
N THR A 603 26.27 -3.99 1.97
CA THR A 603 27.31 -4.80 2.64
C THR A 603 28.24 -3.95 3.49
#